data_AF-A0A2D9T668-F1
#
_entry.id   AF-A0A2D9T668-F1
#
_cell.length_a   1.000
_cell.length_b   1.000
_cell.length_c   1.000
_cell.angle_alpha   90.00
_cell.angle_beta   90.00
_cell.angle_gamma   90.00
#
_symmetry.space_group_name_H-M   'P 1'
#
loop_
_entity.id
_entity.type
_entity.pdbx_description
1 polymer ?
#
loop_
_entity_poly.entity_id
_entity_poly.type
_entity_poly.pdbx_seq_one_letter_code
_entity_poly.pdbx_strand_id
1 'polypeptide(L)'
;MLLVACGDDGGPVSRFPDTGCAADSECPADAPYCRMAACHVCGEDDHCGADQICVDFNCVSDTTDTCAVDSDCPRATPDCLILGSGEGVCVGPCIDAGDCGTGAGCVEATCVACAAVPGAALPGEDCACDADCAGLGATCVEGTCDGDCQLTGCPAGLECTGTPPSCVVCEPDDRPEGSGCSCDAECGDLSCIGGLCGESCAFDETCGARECRHEILVAPSCQDPSTSCVGNGAGELGDDCICNRDCGFDAPFCTGYFADGARGSICSDTCGAEIPCPDGFACCGVDGELHCMTTELADATGARCL
;
A
#
# COMPACT_ATOMS: atom_id res chain seq x y z
N MET A 1 20.16 -34.34 -23.93
CA MET A 1 20.89 -34.09 -25.19
C MET A 1 19.97 -34.44 -26.35
N LEU A 2 19.37 -33.43 -26.99
CA LEU A 2 18.52 -33.61 -28.17
C LEU A 2 19.41 -33.52 -29.42
N LEU A 3 19.34 -34.51 -30.32
CA LEU A 3 20.07 -34.51 -31.59
C LEU A 3 19.09 -34.19 -32.71
N VAL A 4 19.38 -33.14 -33.50
CA VAL A 4 18.55 -32.75 -34.65
C VAL A 4 19.35 -32.93 -35.94
N ALA A 5 18.71 -33.52 -36.95
CA ALA A 5 19.32 -33.77 -38.24
C ALA A 5 19.55 -32.45 -39.01
N CYS A 6 20.71 -32.33 -39.66
CA CYS A 6 21.00 -31.21 -40.57
C CYS A 6 20.40 -31.48 -41.95
N GLY A 7 19.86 -30.44 -42.57
CA GLY A 7 19.40 -30.44 -43.95
C GLY A 7 20.56 -30.39 -44.94
N ASP A 8 20.28 -30.69 -46.21
CA ASP A 8 21.28 -30.75 -47.29
C ASP A 8 21.98 -29.39 -47.57
N ASP A 9 21.43 -28.29 -47.04
CA ASP A 9 21.94 -26.92 -47.10
C ASP A 9 22.79 -26.52 -45.88
N GLY A 10 23.03 -27.43 -44.93
CA GLY A 10 23.83 -27.17 -43.74
C GLY A 10 23.08 -26.43 -42.61
N GLY A 11 21.78 -26.19 -42.77
CA GLY A 11 20.90 -25.64 -41.74
C GLY A 11 20.11 -26.72 -40.98
N PRO A 12 19.57 -26.44 -39.78
CA PRO A 12 18.69 -27.37 -39.07
C PRO A 12 17.35 -27.54 -39.80
N VAL A 13 16.85 -28.77 -39.93
CA VAL A 13 15.53 -29.04 -40.54
C VAL A 13 14.42 -28.56 -39.59
N SER A 14 13.92 -27.35 -39.82
CA SER A 14 12.97 -26.63 -38.96
C SER A 14 11.63 -27.35 -38.76
N ARG A 15 11.21 -27.52 -37.49
CA ARG A 15 9.81 -27.82 -37.09
C ARG A 15 9.30 -27.09 -35.82
N PHE A 16 9.95 -26.02 -35.37
CA PHE A 16 9.44 -25.18 -34.29
C PHE A 16 9.46 -23.70 -34.75
N PRO A 17 8.37 -23.17 -35.30
CA PRO A 17 8.37 -21.82 -35.87
C PRO A 17 8.46 -20.67 -34.85
N ASP A 18 8.26 -20.89 -33.54
CA ASP A 18 7.98 -19.78 -32.61
C ASP A 18 8.77 -19.78 -31.30
N THR A 19 9.89 -20.53 -31.17
CA THR A 19 10.59 -20.66 -29.87
C THR A 19 11.63 -19.57 -29.55
N GLY A 20 11.82 -18.56 -30.40
CA GLY A 20 12.75 -17.44 -30.12
C GLY A 20 14.23 -17.81 -29.93
N CYS A 21 14.58 -19.09 -29.97
CA CYS A 21 15.93 -19.59 -29.76
C CYS A 21 16.75 -19.40 -31.04
N ALA A 22 17.60 -18.38 -31.07
CA ALA A 22 18.59 -18.24 -32.13
C ALA A 22 19.58 -19.42 -32.03
N ALA A 23 19.67 -20.21 -33.11
CA ALA A 23 20.70 -21.24 -33.25
C ALA A 23 22.05 -20.54 -33.45
N ASP A 24 22.79 -20.32 -32.37
CA ASP A 24 24.17 -19.84 -32.49
C ASP A 24 25.05 -20.96 -33.06
N SER A 25 25.52 -20.70 -34.29
CA SER A 25 26.70 -21.23 -34.97
C SER A 25 26.70 -22.69 -35.50
N GLU A 26 26.53 -22.77 -36.83
CA GLU A 26 27.11 -23.67 -37.84
C GLU A 26 27.16 -25.19 -37.57
N CYS A 27 26.42 -25.96 -38.38
CA CYS A 27 26.59 -27.40 -38.52
C CYS A 27 27.95 -27.66 -39.23
N PRO A 28 28.92 -28.39 -38.64
CA PRO A 28 30.15 -28.72 -39.36
C PRO A 28 29.80 -29.56 -40.59
N ALA A 29 30.39 -29.22 -41.75
CA ALA A 29 30.00 -29.74 -43.07
C ALA A 29 29.96 -31.27 -43.23
N ASP A 30 30.54 -32.00 -42.27
CA ASP A 30 30.67 -33.45 -42.29
C ASP A 30 29.92 -34.17 -41.15
N ALA A 31 29.08 -33.47 -40.38
CA ALA A 31 28.35 -34.05 -39.24
C ALA A 31 26.85 -34.26 -39.55
N PRO A 32 26.29 -35.47 -39.31
CA PRO A 32 24.87 -35.73 -39.58
C PRO A 32 23.90 -35.08 -38.58
N TYR A 33 24.40 -34.44 -37.51
CA TYR A 33 23.58 -33.85 -36.44
C TYR A 33 24.20 -32.56 -35.87
N CYS A 34 23.36 -31.56 -35.58
CA CYS A 34 23.71 -30.39 -34.77
C CYS A 34 23.57 -30.69 -33.28
N ARG A 35 24.43 -30.09 -32.45
CA ARG A 35 24.20 -29.95 -31.00
C ARG A 35 23.37 -28.69 -30.77
N MET A 36 22.14 -28.84 -30.30
CA MET A 36 21.42 -27.71 -29.70
C MET A 36 21.88 -27.53 -28.26
N ALA A 37 22.14 -26.29 -27.84
CA ALA A 37 22.20 -25.94 -26.42
C ALA A 37 20.86 -26.34 -25.78
N ALA A 38 20.91 -26.98 -24.61
CA ALA A 38 19.74 -27.59 -23.99
C ALA A 38 18.90 -26.52 -23.27
N CYS A 39 17.97 -25.87 -23.97
CA CYS A 39 16.95 -25.04 -23.31
C CYS A 39 16.13 -25.91 -22.35
N HIS A 40 16.10 -25.51 -21.07
CA HIS A 40 15.18 -26.10 -20.09
C HIS A 40 13.88 -25.30 -20.12
N VAL A 41 12.75 -26.01 -20.18
CA VAL A 41 11.41 -25.42 -20.20
C VAL A 41 11.02 -25.07 -18.76
N CYS A 42 10.65 -23.81 -18.52
CA CYS A 42 10.34 -23.27 -17.21
C CYS A 42 8.89 -22.73 -17.20
N GLY A 43 7.89 -23.62 -17.15
CA GLY A 43 6.47 -23.25 -17.33
C GLY A 43 5.95 -23.56 -18.73
N GLU A 44 4.72 -23.12 -19.07
CA GLU A 44 4.09 -23.49 -20.35
C GLU A 44 4.72 -22.80 -21.57
N ASP A 45 5.35 -21.63 -21.41
CA ASP A 45 5.91 -20.86 -22.55
C ASP A 45 7.25 -20.14 -22.28
N ASP A 46 7.84 -20.22 -21.07
CA ASP A 46 9.10 -19.53 -20.77
C ASP A 46 10.34 -20.42 -20.98
N HIS A 47 11.33 -19.85 -21.68
CA HIS A 47 12.61 -20.48 -21.98
C HIS A 47 13.74 -19.73 -21.27
N CYS A 48 14.55 -20.46 -20.50
CA CYS A 48 15.75 -19.89 -19.89
C CYS A 48 16.85 -19.65 -20.94
N GLY A 49 17.67 -18.62 -20.71
CA GLY A 49 18.86 -18.34 -21.52
C GLY A 49 19.85 -19.52 -21.55
N ALA A 50 20.78 -19.51 -22.50
CA ALA A 50 21.74 -20.61 -22.69
C ALA A 50 22.69 -20.83 -21.48
N ASP A 51 22.74 -19.86 -20.58
CA ASP A 51 23.51 -19.77 -19.35
C ASP A 51 22.61 -19.78 -18.10
N GLN A 52 21.42 -20.39 -18.18
CA GLN A 52 20.46 -20.44 -17.07
C GLN A 52 19.84 -21.84 -16.90
N ILE A 53 19.57 -22.24 -15.66
CA ILE A 53 18.86 -23.46 -15.27
C ILE A 53 17.48 -23.13 -14.71
N CYS A 54 16.53 -24.05 -14.89
CA CYS A 54 15.17 -23.90 -14.39
C CYS A 54 15.02 -24.54 -13.01
N VAL A 55 14.70 -23.75 -11.99
CA VAL A 55 14.43 -24.21 -10.61
C VAL A 55 13.06 -23.66 -10.21
N ASP A 56 12.11 -24.55 -9.90
CA ASP A 56 10.74 -24.20 -9.50
C ASP A 56 10.08 -23.10 -10.36
N PHE A 57 10.12 -23.29 -11.68
CA PHE A 57 9.56 -22.35 -12.70
C PHE A 57 10.31 -21.02 -12.85
N ASN A 58 11.49 -20.85 -12.25
CA ASN A 58 12.33 -19.66 -12.43
C ASN A 58 13.65 -19.98 -13.13
N CYS A 59 14.11 -19.07 -13.99
CA CYS A 59 15.41 -19.15 -14.65
C CYS A 59 16.51 -18.52 -13.78
N VAL A 60 17.48 -19.33 -13.35
CA VAL A 60 18.62 -18.93 -12.50
C VAL A 60 19.90 -19.09 -13.30
N SER A 61 20.85 -18.16 -13.25
CA SER A 61 22.11 -18.26 -14.02
C SER A 61 22.93 -19.50 -13.61
N ASP A 62 23.40 -20.26 -14.61
CA ASP A 62 24.24 -21.47 -14.52
C ASP A 62 25.70 -21.15 -14.13
N THR A 63 25.95 -19.94 -13.62
CA THR A 63 27.27 -19.53 -13.12
C THR A 63 27.53 -20.08 -11.72
N THR A 64 27.44 -21.40 -11.50
CA THR A 64 28.03 -22.06 -10.31
C THR A 64 27.73 -21.43 -8.94
N ASP A 65 26.59 -20.75 -8.76
CA ASP A 65 26.22 -20.08 -7.51
C ASP A 65 25.47 -21.03 -6.55
N THR A 66 25.78 -22.33 -6.60
CA THR A 66 25.27 -23.28 -5.62
C THR A 66 26.22 -23.38 -4.44
N CYS A 67 25.66 -23.36 -3.24
CA CYS A 67 26.42 -23.43 -2.00
C CYS A 67 25.81 -24.45 -1.05
N ALA A 68 26.65 -25.02 -0.19
CA ALA A 68 26.20 -25.80 0.96
C ALA A 68 26.39 -25.03 2.27
N VAL A 69 27.32 -24.08 2.28
CA VAL A 69 27.65 -23.19 3.40
C VAL A 69 28.16 -21.84 2.87
N ASP A 70 28.11 -20.79 3.69
CA ASP A 70 28.52 -19.42 3.33
C ASP A 70 29.94 -19.33 2.75
N SER A 71 30.86 -20.21 3.18
CA SER A 71 32.24 -20.20 2.67
C SER A 71 32.37 -20.64 1.21
N ASP A 72 31.33 -21.27 0.65
CA ASP A 72 31.29 -21.65 -0.75
C ASP A 72 31.00 -20.45 -1.65
N CYS A 73 30.57 -19.32 -1.05
CA CYS A 73 30.09 -18.17 -1.78
C CYS A 73 31.14 -17.09 -2.04
N PRO A 74 31.09 -16.41 -3.21
CA PRO A 74 32.02 -15.35 -3.53
C PRO A 74 31.75 -14.12 -2.66
N ARG A 75 32.78 -13.29 -2.45
CA ARG A 75 32.68 -12.09 -1.59
C ARG A 75 31.58 -11.10 -1.97
N ALA A 76 31.11 -11.12 -3.21
CA ALA A 76 30.01 -10.26 -3.66
C ALA A 76 28.64 -10.77 -3.17
N THR A 77 28.54 -12.06 -2.83
CA THR A 77 27.33 -12.74 -2.39
C THR A 77 27.64 -13.67 -1.20
N PRO A 78 28.08 -13.15 -0.05
CA PRO A 78 28.78 -13.95 0.97
C PRO A 78 27.92 -14.97 1.71
N ASP A 79 26.59 -14.91 1.59
CA ASP A 79 25.67 -15.71 2.41
C ASP A 79 25.05 -16.84 1.58
N CYS A 80 24.94 -18.04 2.16
CA CYS A 80 24.36 -19.21 1.51
C CYS A 80 22.91 -19.46 1.97
N LEU A 81 21.93 -19.16 1.11
CA LEU A 81 20.53 -19.42 1.40
C LEU A 81 20.16 -20.85 0.99
N ILE A 82 19.91 -21.72 1.98
CA ILE A 82 19.52 -23.12 1.75
C ILE A 82 18.03 -23.21 1.40
N LEU A 83 17.71 -23.71 0.21
CA LEU A 83 16.34 -23.94 -0.24
C LEU A 83 15.76 -25.23 0.37
N GLY A 84 14.44 -25.38 0.35
CA GLY A 84 13.74 -26.56 0.88
C GLY A 84 14.13 -27.90 0.23
N SER A 85 14.81 -27.86 -0.92
CA SER A 85 15.40 -29.01 -1.61
C SER A 85 16.74 -29.49 -1.02
N GLY A 86 17.38 -28.68 -0.17
CA GLY A 86 18.72 -28.92 0.37
C GLY A 86 19.88 -28.39 -0.48
N GLU A 87 19.59 -27.76 -1.63
CA GLU A 87 20.56 -26.99 -2.42
C GLU A 87 20.53 -25.52 -1.99
N GLY A 88 21.69 -24.89 -1.82
CA GLY A 88 21.78 -23.47 -1.45
C GLY A 88 22.18 -22.58 -2.61
N VAL A 89 21.85 -21.29 -2.52
CA VAL A 89 22.25 -20.25 -3.48
C VAL A 89 22.98 -19.12 -2.77
N CYS A 90 24.07 -18.63 -3.36
CA CYS A 90 24.83 -17.51 -2.82
C CYS A 90 24.12 -16.17 -3.03
N VAL A 91 23.82 -15.46 -1.95
CA VAL A 91 23.11 -14.17 -1.97
C VAL A 91 23.98 -13.04 -1.42
N GLY A 92 23.87 -11.87 -2.04
CA GLY A 92 24.55 -10.63 -1.63
C GLY A 92 23.65 -9.70 -0.83
N PRO A 93 24.22 -8.65 -0.23
CA PRO A 93 23.40 -7.66 0.44
C PRO A 93 22.48 -7.00 -0.58
N CYS A 94 21.18 -7.12 -0.39
CA CYS A 94 20.21 -6.49 -1.26
C CYS A 94 20.15 -4.98 -1.01
N ILE A 95 19.95 -4.20 -2.06
CA ILE A 95 19.75 -2.75 -1.98
C ILE A 95 18.25 -2.45 -2.06
N ASP A 96 17.53 -3.21 -2.87
CA ASP A 96 16.07 -3.17 -2.95
C ASP A 96 15.47 -4.58 -3.13
N ALA A 97 14.14 -4.67 -3.10
CA ALA A 97 13.42 -5.94 -3.25
C ALA A 97 13.64 -6.62 -4.61
N GLY A 98 14.02 -5.87 -5.65
CA GLY A 98 14.31 -6.42 -6.98
C GLY A 98 15.55 -7.31 -6.99
N ASP A 99 16.48 -7.08 -6.06
CA ASP A 99 17.71 -7.87 -5.92
C ASP A 99 17.46 -9.28 -5.35
N CYS A 100 16.30 -9.52 -4.72
CA CYS A 100 16.00 -10.76 -4.01
C CYS A 100 15.24 -11.81 -4.83
N GLY A 101 14.81 -11.46 -6.05
CA GLY A 101 14.00 -12.33 -6.90
C GLY A 101 12.53 -12.41 -6.47
N THR A 102 11.70 -13.07 -7.28
CA THR A 102 10.26 -13.16 -7.07
C THR A 102 9.93 -13.94 -5.79
N GLY A 103 9.14 -13.35 -4.88
CA GLY A 103 8.74 -13.99 -3.62
C GLY A 103 9.74 -13.80 -2.47
N ALA A 104 10.69 -12.87 -2.59
CA ALA A 104 11.57 -12.44 -1.52
C ALA A 104 11.65 -10.91 -1.46
N GLY A 105 11.87 -10.37 -0.26
CA GLY A 105 11.98 -8.94 0.02
C GLY A 105 13.35 -8.61 0.60
N CYS A 106 13.77 -7.36 0.44
CA CYS A 106 15.03 -6.88 1.03
C CYS A 106 14.76 -6.26 2.40
N VAL A 107 15.23 -6.91 3.47
CA VAL A 107 15.10 -6.42 4.84
C VAL A 107 16.49 -6.30 5.46
N GLU A 108 16.86 -5.09 5.89
CA GLU A 108 18.18 -4.79 6.47
C GLU A 108 19.35 -5.29 5.60
N ALA A 109 19.25 -5.09 4.29
CA ALA A 109 20.19 -5.58 3.29
C ALA A 109 20.34 -7.11 3.22
N THR A 110 19.35 -7.87 3.69
CA THR A 110 19.29 -9.33 3.58
C THR A 110 18.02 -9.73 2.84
N CYS A 111 18.13 -10.67 1.89
CA CYS A 111 16.96 -11.22 1.23
C CYS A 111 16.22 -12.18 2.16
N VAL A 112 14.96 -11.87 2.46
CA VAL A 112 14.07 -12.71 3.26
C VAL A 112 12.96 -13.25 2.37
N ALA A 113 12.65 -14.55 2.52
CA ALA A 113 11.54 -15.15 1.81
C ALA A 113 10.22 -14.53 2.31
N CYS A 114 9.45 -14.00 1.38
CA CYS A 114 8.09 -13.52 1.61
C CYS A 114 7.12 -14.70 1.71
N ALA A 115 5.94 -14.47 2.26
CA ALA A 115 4.84 -15.42 2.22
C ALA A 115 4.52 -15.82 0.77
N ALA A 116 4.08 -17.07 0.59
CA ALA A 116 3.85 -17.67 -0.72
C ALA A 116 2.73 -16.99 -1.55
N VAL A 117 1.95 -16.09 -0.94
CA VAL A 117 0.89 -15.31 -1.60
C VAL A 117 1.13 -13.83 -1.31
N PRO A 118 1.72 -13.08 -2.25
CA PRO A 118 1.90 -11.63 -2.10
C PRO A 118 0.56 -10.92 -1.91
N GLY A 119 0.54 -9.91 -1.04
CA GLY A 119 -0.63 -9.06 -0.78
C GLY A 119 -1.79 -9.79 -0.09
N ALA A 120 -1.51 -10.86 0.66
CA ALA A 120 -2.54 -11.62 1.37
C ALA A 120 -2.76 -11.12 2.81
N ALA A 121 -1.72 -10.56 3.45
CA ALA A 121 -1.78 -10.13 4.84
C ALA A 121 -2.42 -8.74 4.94
N LEU A 122 -3.56 -8.63 5.61
CA LEU A 122 -4.23 -7.35 5.83
C LEU A 122 -3.44 -6.49 6.85
N PRO A 123 -3.70 -5.17 6.93
CA PRO A 123 -3.12 -4.36 7.99
C PRO A 123 -3.42 -4.94 9.38
N GLY A 124 -2.39 -5.05 10.21
CA GLY A 124 -2.44 -5.71 11.52
C GLY A 124 -2.15 -7.22 11.54
N GLU A 125 -1.95 -7.87 10.38
CA GLU A 125 -1.50 -9.27 10.32
C GLU A 125 0.03 -9.39 10.23
N ASP A 126 0.55 -10.56 10.62
CA ASP A 126 1.98 -10.86 10.58
C ASP A 126 2.52 -10.85 9.14
N CYS A 127 3.72 -10.30 8.96
CA CYS A 127 4.44 -10.27 7.68
C CYS A 127 5.92 -10.56 7.86
N ALA A 128 6.54 -11.09 6.81
CA ALA A 128 7.98 -11.25 6.69
C ALA A 128 8.60 -10.15 5.82
N CYS A 129 7.85 -9.60 4.87
CA CYS A 129 8.29 -8.53 3.98
C CYS A 129 7.11 -7.64 3.53
N ASP A 130 7.41 -6.48 2.94
CA ASP A 130 6.38 -5.54 2.42
C ASP A 130 5.45 -6.19 1.40
N ALA A 131 5.97 -7.11 0.57
CA ALA A 131 5.18 -7.79 -0.45
C ALA A 131 4.12 -8.75 0.13
N ASP A 132 4.19 -9.10 1.42
CA ASP A 132 3.16 -9.89 2.08
C ASP A 132 1.89 -9.06 2.32
N CYS A 133 2.05 -7.75 2.46
CA CYS A 133 1.01 -6.84 2.89
C CYS A 133 0.06 -6.46 1.75
N ALA A 134 -1.23 -6.63 1.99
CA ALA A 134 -2.30 -6.22 1.12
C ALA A 134 -2.43 -4.69 1.16
N GLY A 135 -2.51 -4.07 -0.03
CA GLY A 135 -2.80 -2.64 -0.15
C GLY A 135 -1.75 -1.85 -0.91
N LEU A 136 -2.18 -0.73 -1.48
CA LEU A 136 -1.27 0.24 -2.10
C LEU A 136 -0.52 0.98 -1.00
N GLY A 137 0.81 0.81 -0.96
CA GLY A 137 1.67 1.46 0.02
C GLY A 137 1.74 0.78 1.39
N ALA A 138 1.20 -0.45 1.52
CA ALA A 138 1.36 -1.22 2.75
C ALA A 138 2.81 -1.69 2.91
N THR A 139 3.33 -1.63 4.14
CA THR A 139 4.71 -1.97 4.49
C THR A 139 4.75 -2.89 5.69
N CYS A 140 5.72 -3.79 5.74
CA CYS A 140 5.94 -4.66 6.87
C CYS A 140 6.83 -3.96 7.91
N VAL A 141 6.21 -3.49 8.99
CA VAL A 141 6.89 -2.75 10.06
C VAL A 141 6.93 -3.65 11.29
N GLU A 142 8.14 -3.94 11.78
CA GLU A 142 8.36 -4.79 12.96
C GLU A 142 7.69 -6.17 12.89
N GLY A 143 7.49 -6.70 11.68
CA GLY A 143 6.84 -7.99 11.43
C GLY A 143 5.32 -7.94 11.38
N THR A 144 4.72 -6.75 11.29
CA THR A 144 3.27 -6.55 11.12
C THR A 144 3.00 -5.64 9.92
N CYS A 145 1.97 -5.96 9.13
CA CYS A 145 1.57 -5.12 8.02
C CYS A 145 0.97 -3.81 8.52
N ASP A 146 1.61 -2.70 8.15
CA ASP A 146 1.11 -1.35 8.31
C ASP A 146 0.58 -0.84 6.97
N GLY A 147 -0.62 -0.26 6.96
CA GLY A 147 -1.29 0.15 5.73
C GLY A 147 -2.66 0.78 5.96
N ASP A 148 -3.13 1.53 4.96
CA ASP A 148 -4.42 2.23 4.99
C ASP A 148 -5.58 1.22 4.92
N CYS A 149 -6.12 0.88 6.09
CA CYS A 149 -7.17 -0.11 6.23
C CYS A 149 -8.50 0.28 5.57
N GLN A 150 -8.70 1.54 5.20
CA GLN A 150 -9.93 1.95 4.50
C GLN A 150 -9.95 1.39 3.07
N LEU A 151 -8.78 1.15 2.47
CA LEU A 151 -8.67 0.60 1.12
C LEU A 151 -8.73 -0.92 1.10
N THR A 152 -8.19 -1.57 2.12
CA THR A 152 -7.95 -3.02 2.14
C THR A 152 -8.89 -3.77 3.07
N GLY A 153 -9.51 -3.08 4.03
CA GLY A 153 -10.23 -3.67 5.14
C GLY A 153 -9.30 -4.15 6.26
N CYS A 154 -9.90 -4.71 7.30
CA CYS A 154 -9.22 -5.27 8.47
C CYS A 154 -9.50 -6.77 8.65
N PRO A 155 -8.60 -7.48 9.34
CA PRO A 155 -8.84 -8.84 9.82
C PRO A 155 -10.12 -8.95 10.64
N ALA A 156 -10.69 -10.16 10.69
CA ALA A 156 -11.90 -10.42 11.46
C ALA A 156 -11.70 -10.10 12.95
N GLY A 157 -12.58 -9.26 13.50
CA GLY A 157 -12.52 -8.82 14.89
C GLY A 157 -11.69 -7.55 15.13
N LEU A 158 -11.12 -6.97 14.07
CA LEU A 158 -10.51 -5.65 14.08
C LEU A 158 -11.42 -4.66 13.31
N GLU A 159 -11.45 -3.41 13.76
CA GLU A 159 -12.12 -2.32 13.03
C GLU A 159 -11.08 -1.37 12.46
N CYS A 160 -11.37 -0.83 11.28
CA CYS A 160 -10.55 0.19 10.64
C CYS A 160 -10.94 1.56 11.20
N THR A 161 -10.07 2.19 11.98
CA THR A 161 -10.38 3.45 12.67
C THR A 161 -9.12 4.23 13.03
N GLY A 162 -9.28 5.43 13.56
CA GLY A 162 -8.20 6.38 13.87
C GLY A 162 -7.77 7.26 12.69
N THR A 163 -6.82 8.15 12.96
CA THR A 163 -6.23 9.05 11.96
C THR A 163 -4.70 9.13 12.20
N PRO A 164 -3.86 8.51 11.36
CA PRO A 164 -4.20 7.74 10.17
C PRO A 164 -5.00 6.45 10.49
N PRO A 165 -5.85 5.96 9.57
CA PRO A 165 -6.69 4.79 9.79
C PRO A 165 -5.84 3.52 9.92
N SER A 166 -6.04 2.77 11.00
CA SER A 166 -5.34 1.53 11.33
C SER A 166 -6.31 0.46 11.85
N CYS A 167 -5.94 -0.83 11.73
CA CYS A 167 -6.75 -1.93 12.24
C CYS A 167 -6.49 -2.16 13.73
N VAL A 168 -7.50 -1.93 14.57
CA VAL A 168 -7.37 -2.06 16.03
C VAL A 168 -8.41 -3.02 16.61
N VAL A 169 -8.05 -3.68 17.72
CA VAL A 169 -9.00 -4.50 18.49
C VAL A 169 -9.91 -3.57 19.25
N CYS A 170 -11.20 -3.67 18.97
CA CYS A 170 -12.21 -2.80 19.54
C CYS A 170 -13.00 -3.59 20.57
N GLU A 171 -12.65 -3.42 21.86
CA GLU A 171 -13.46 -3.99 22.93
C GLU A 171 -14.58 -3.02 23.29
N PRO A 172 -15.84 -3.48 23.38
CA PRO A 172 -16.92 -2.61 23.77
C PRO A 172 -16.73 -2.11 25.19
N ASP A 173 -16.72 -0.79 25.33
CA ASP A 173 -16.53 -0.07 26.59
C ASP A 173 -17.44 1.14 26.53
N ASP A 174 -18.62 1.15 27.17
CA ASP A 174 -19.59 2.25 27.03
C ASP A 174 -19.09 3.56 27.66
N ARG A 175 -18.20 4.27 26.95
CA ARG A 175 -17.63 5.53 27.45
C ARG A 175 -18.62 6.68 27.26
N PRO A 176 -18.68 7.61 28.22
CA PRO A 176 -19.49 8.80 28.07
C PRO A 176 -18.92 9.73 26.99
N GLU A 177 -19.77 10.59 26.44
CA GLU A 177 -19.39 11.64 25.49
C GLU A 177 -18.17 12.45 25.97
N GLY A 178 -17.27 12.76 25.04
CA GLY A 178 -16.03 13.49 25.28
C GLY A 178 -14.91 12.65 25.91
N SER A 179 -15.15 11.36 26.15
CA SER A 179 -14.09 10.43 26.53
C SER A 179 -13.19 10.12 25.33
N GLY A 180 -11.90 9.93 25.58
CA GLY A 180 -10.98 9.39 24.59
C GLY A 180 -11.46 8.04 24.08
N CYS A 181 -11.35 7.80 22.78
CA CYS A 181 -11.65 6.54 22.15
C CYS A 181 -10.64 6.20 21.05
N SER A 182 -10.41 4.91 20.86
CA SER A 182 -9.70 4.35 19.71
C SER A 182 -10.65 3.86 18.63
N CYS A 183 -11.91 3.56 18.99
CA CYS A 183 -12.88 2.91 18.11
C CYS A 183 -14.33 3.16 18.55
N ASP A 184 -15.26 2.95 17.61
CA ASP A 184 -16.69 3.17 17.84
C ASP A 184 -17.26 2.25 18.93
N ALA A 185 -16.76 1.02 19.02
CA ALA A 185 -17.19 0.08 20.06
C ALA A 185 -16.93 0.61 21.49
N GLU A 186 -15.91 1.45 21.69
CA GLU A 186 -15.62 2.13 22.97
C GLU A 186 -16.56 3.30 23.27
N CYS A 187 -17.56 3.55 22.44
CA CYS A 187 -18.46 4.69 22.57
C CYS A 187 -19.93 4.27 22.75
N GLY A 188 -20.23 2.96 22.72
CA GLY A 188 -21.57 2.43 22.93
C GLY A 188 -22.54 2.89 21.84
N ASP A 189 -23.53 3.71 22.21
CA ASP A 189 -24.48 4.33 21.27
C ASP A 189 -23.92 5.60 20.58
N LEU A 190 -22.69 6.02 20.91
CA LEU A 190 -21.96 7.13 20.29
C LEU A 190 -20.94 6.61 19.27
N SER A 191 -20.37 7.51 18.47
CA SER A 191 -19.29 7.20 17.52
C SER A 191 -17.97 7.74 18.03
N CYS A 192 -16.86 7.07 17.71
CA CYS A 192 -15.52 7.53 17.97
C CYS A 192 -15.05 8.47 16.88
N ILE A 193 -15.14 9.77 17.17
CA ILE A 193 -14.94 10.84 16.21
C ILE A 193 -13.70 11.63 16.62
N GLY A 194 -12.64 11.56 15.82
CA GLY A 194 -11.40 12.29 16.08
C GLY A 194 -10.73 11.87 17.40
N GLY A 195 -10.92 10.61 17.79
CA GLY A 195 -10.42 10.05 19.04
C GLY A 195 -11.24 10.42 20.28
N LEU A 196 -12.47 10.94 20.12
CA LEU A 196 -13.41 11.20 21.22
C LEU A 196 -14.79 10.61 20.93
N CYS A 197 -15.45 10.05 21.95
CA CYS A 197 -16.83 9.58 21.81
C CYS A 197 -17.78 10.77 21.64
N GLY A 198 -18.57 10.80 20.58
CA GLY A 198 -19.49 11.88 20.25
C GLY A 198 -20.71 11.42 19.45
N GLU A 199 -21.77 12.21 19.50
CA GLU A 199 -22.95 12.00 18.65
C GLU A 199 -22.61 12.45 17.22
N SER A 200 -22.71 11.54 16.25
CA SER A 200 -22.51 11.89 14.85
C SER A 200 -23.67 12.75 14.34
N CYS A 201 -23.38 13.64 13.40
CA CYS A 201 -24.38 14.52 12.81
C CYS A 201 -24.10 14.72 11.33
N ALA A 202 -25.12 15.17 10.59
CA ALA A 202 -24.97 15.66 9.22
C ALA A 202 -25.25 17.16 9.13
N PHE A 203 -26.06 17.70 10.04
CA PHE A 203 -26.50 19.10 10.05
C PHE A 203 -26.70 19.59 11.49
N ASP A 204 -26.61 20.90 11.71
CA ASP A 204 -26.80 21.53 13.04
C ASP A 204 -28.16 21.17 13.66
N GLU A 205 -29.22 21.03 12.85
CA GLU A 205 -30.56 20.70 13.34
C GLU A 205 -30.64 19.32 13.99
N THR A 206 -29.72 18.41 13.65
CA THR A 206 -29.61 17.08 14.29
C THR A 206 -29.12 17.21 15.73
N CYS A 207 -28.33 18.24 16.03
CA CYS A 207 -27.66 18.44 17.32
C CYS A 207 -28.47 19.27 18.34
N GLY A 208 -29.67 19.72 17.99
CA GLY A 208 -30.56 20.45 18.88
C GLY A 208 -30.02 21.83 19.31
N ALA A 209 -29.42 21.91 20.51
CA ALA A 209 -28.82 23.15 21.03
C ALA A 209 -27.31 23.27 20.73
N ARG A 210 -26.73 22.22 20.14
CA ARG A 210 -25.33 22.12 19.73
C ARG A 210 -25.18 22.41 18.24
N GLU A 211 -23.94 22.59 17.78
CA GLU A 211 -23.63 22.71 16.35
C GLU A 211 -22.96 21.43 15.85
N CYS A 212 -23.25 21.08 14.60
CA CYS A 212 -22.61 19.99 13.89
C CYS A 212 -21.27 20.49 13.34
N ARG A 213 -20.18 20.09 14.00
CA ARG A 213 -18.83 20.47 13.58
C ARG A 213 -18.24 19.36 12.74
N HIS A 214 -17.74 19.77 11.58
CA HIS A 214 -17.08 18.89 10.63
C HIS A 214 -15.59 18.97 10.92
N GLU A 215 -14.88 17.86 10.80
CA GLU A 215 -13.42 17.84 10.89
C GLU A 215 -12.88 17.14 9.65
N ILE A 216 -11.92 17.76 8.99
CA ILE A 216 -11.22 17.20 7.87
C ILE A 216 -10.53 15.93 8.37
N LEU A 217 -10.82 14.83 7.68
CA LEU A 217 -10.40 13.49 8.04
C LEU A 217 -11.23 12.76 9.12
N VAL A 218 -12.34 13.35 9.57
CA VAL A 218 -13.14 12.84 10.68
C VAL A 218 -14.65 13.06 10.41
N ALA A 219 -15.50 12.10 10.77
CA ALA A 219 -16.95 12.26 10.63
C ALA A 219 -17.47 13.49 11.43
N PRO A 220 -18.57 14.15 11.01
CA PRO A 220 -19.08 15.30 11.75
C PRO A 220 -19.70 14.89 13.09
N SER A 221 -19.53 15.73 14.11
CA SER A 221 -20.05 15.49 15.46
C SER A 221 -20.78 16.70 16.06
N CYS A 222 -21.76 16.41 16.91
CA CYS A 222 -22.42 17.44 17.71
C CYS A 222 -21.48 17.95 18.81
N GLN A 223 -21.11 19.23 18.74
CA GLN A 223 -20.24 19.87 19.73
C GLN A 223 -20.96 21.05 20.39
N ASP A 224 -20.65 21.29 21.66
CA ASP A 224 -21.11 22.50 22.34
C ASP A 224 -20.55 23.73 21.61
N PRO A 225 -21.39 24.72 21.25
CA PRO A 225 -20.92 25.93 20.61
C PRO A 225 -19.90 26.59 21.51
N SER A 226 -18.72 26.90 20.95
CA SER A 226 -17.66 27.50 21.75
C SER A 226 -18.16 28.76 22.44
N THR A 227 -17.89 28.92 23.74
CA THR A 227 -18.25 30.16 24.47
C THR A 227 -17.53 31.41 23.93
N SER A 228 -16.44 31.21 23.17
CA SER A 228 -15.73 32.27 22.44
C SER A 228 -16.24 32.47 21.01
N CYS A 229 -17.28 31.76 20.59
CA CYS A 229 -17.98 31.94 19.32
C CYS A 229 -18.67 33.32 19.31
N VAL A 230 -17.97 34.32 18.78
CA VAL A 230 -18.44 35.72 18.70
C VAL A 230 -18.71 36.16 17.26
N GLY A 231 -18.63 35.23 16.31
CA GLY A 231 -18.80 35.44 14.89
C GLY A 231 -20.00 36.26 14.49
N ASN A 232 -19.80 37.04 13.42
CA ASN A 232 -20.83 37.80 12.73
C ASN A 232 -21.22 37.17 11.39
N GLY A 233 -20.78 35.94 11.10
CA GLY A 233 -21.06 35.21 9.87
C GLY A 233 -20.42 35.87 8.65
N ALA A 234 -19.14 36.21 8.74
CA ALA A 234 -18.43 36.97 7.71
C ALA A 234 -17.12 36.32 7.25
N GLY A 235 -16.70 35.21 7.84
CA GLY A 235 -15.52 34.46 7.41
C GLY A 235 -15.70 33.93 5.99
N GLU A 236 -14.67 34.11 5.17
CA GLU A 236 -14.62 33.61 3.79
C GLU A 236 -14.03 32.20 3.76
N LEU A 237 -14.11 31.53 2.61
CA LEU A 237 -13.56 30.20 2.44
C LEU A 237 -12.05 30.18 2.76
N GLY A 238 -11.63 29.30 3.67
CA GLY A 238 -10.25 29.18 4.15
C GLY A 238 -9.89 30.07 5.34
N ASP A 239 -10.77 30.98 5.79
CA ASP A 239 -10.52 31.79 6.99
C ASP A 239 -10.57 30.93 8.25
N ASP A 240 -9.69 31.20 9.22
CA ASP A 240 -9.75 30.52 10.53
C ASP A 240 -11.09 30.79 11.22
N CYS A 241 -11.66 29.74 11.82
CA CYS A 241 -12.93 29.81 12.52
C CYS A 241 -12.88 29.09 13.86
N ILE A 242 -13.78 29.45 14.78
CA ILE A 242 -13.97 28.75 16.05
C ILE A 242 -15.30 27.98 16.04
N CYS A 243 -16.31 28.48 15.32
CA CYS A 243 -17.64 27.91 15.21
C CYS A 243 -18.28 28.23 13.85
N ASN A 244 -19.39 27.57 13.49
CA ASN A 244 -20.07 27.80 12.21
C ASN A 244 -20.53 29.27 12.06
N ARG A 245 -20.85 29.92 13.18
CA ARG A 245 -21.27 31.34 13.21
C ARG A 245 -20.15 32.31 12.81
N ASP A 246 -18.89 31.94 12.88
CA ASP A 246 -17.81 32.79 12.36
C ASP A 246 -17.87 32.88 10.83
N CYS A 247 -18.40 31.85 10.18
CA CYS A 247 -18.33 31.66 8.76
C CYS A 247 -19.50 32.28 7.98
N GLY A 248 -19.18 32.76 6.78
CA GLY A 248 -20.10 33.42 5.88
C GLY A 248 -20.99 32.46 5.11
N PHE A 249 -21.94 33.02 4.37
CA PHE A 249 -22.92 32.26 3.59
C PHE A 249 -22.29 31.35 2.52
N ASP A 250 -21.19 31.80 1.91
CA ASP A 250 -20.49 31.08 0.83
C ASP A 250 -19.48 30.04 1.36
N ALA A 251 -19.32 29.92 2.69
CA ALA A 251 -18.46 28.94 3.34
C ALA A 251 -19.00 28.59 4.73
N PRO A 252 -20.25 28.08 4.85
CA PRO A 252 -21.01 28.13 6.10
C PRO A 252 -20.52 27.18 7.20
N PHE A 253 -19.58 26.28 6.90
CA PHE A 253 -19.12 25.26 7.83
C PHE A 253 -17.78 25.62 8.43
N CYS A 254 -17.65 25.57 9.75
CA CYS A 254 -16.35 25.66 10.41
C CYS A 254 -15.73 24.27 10.53
N THR A 255 -14.93 23.90 9.53
CA THR A 255 -14.35 22.57 9.41
C THR A 255 -12.98 22.51 10.10
N GLY A 256 -12.85 21.67 11.12
CA GLY A 256 -11.60 21.41 11.82
C GLY A 256 -10.59 20.62 11.00
N TYR A 257 -9.32 20.59 11.37
CA TYR A 257 -8.29 19.79 10.71
C TYR A 257 -7.15 19.47 11.68
N PHE A 258 -6.33 18.49 11.32
CA PHE A 258 -5.09 18.20 12.03
C PHE A 258 -3.90 18.29 11.07
N ALA A 259 -3.02 19.25 11.28
CA ALA A 259 -1.82 19.48 10.47
C ALA A 259 -0.63 19.76 11.38
N ASP A 260 0.54 19.21 11.05
CA ASP A 260 1.80 19.42 11.79
C ASP A 260 1.71 19.20 13.32
N GLY A 261 0.85 18.27 13.76
CA GLY A 261 0.68 17.99 15.19
C GLY A 261 -0.23 18.97 15.94
N ALA A 262 -0.90 19.88 15.24
CA ALA A 262 -1.82 20.86 15.81
C ALA A 262 -3.23 20.72 15.20
N ARG A 263 -4.24 20.95 16.06
CA ARG A 263 -5.65 21.02 15.63
C ARG A 263 -6.00 22.47 15.30
N GLY A 264 -6.53 22.69 14.11
CA GLY A 264 -7.05 23.99 13.64
C GLY A 264 -8.47 23.85 13.10
N SER A 265 -9.03 24.95 12.60
CA SER A 265 -10.33 24.95 11.90
C SER A 265 -10.46 26.13 10.95
N ILE A 266 -11.06 25.90 9.78
CA ILE A 266 -11.29 26.90 8.73
C ILE A 266 -12.75 26.92 8.27
N CYS A 267 -13.22 28.06 7.79
CA CYS A 267 -14.48 28.17 7.11
C CYS A 267 -14.41 27.45 5.75
N SER A 268 -15.37 26.57 5.50
CA SER A 268 -15.42 25.71 4.33
C SER A 268 -16.83 25.64 3.77
N ASP A 269 -16.93 25.28 2.49
CA ASP A 269 -18.17 24.79 1.88
C ASP A 269 -18.04 23.30 1.54
N THR A 270 -19.17 22.65 1.34
CA THR A 270 -19.24 21.30 0.74
C THR A 270 -18.87 21.35 -0.74
N CYS A 271 -18.31 20.26 -1.26
CA CYS A 271 -17.88 20.18 -2.65
C CYS A 271 -18.10 18.80 -3.26
N GLY A 272 -17.91 18.70 -4.57
CA GLY A 272 -17.96 17.45 -5.32
C GLY A 272 -17.84 17.67 -6.82
N ALA A 273 -18.06 16.62 -7.60
CA ALA A 273 -17.97 16.71 -9.07
C ALA A 273 -18.92 17.76 -9.68
N GLU A 274 -20.07 18.00 -9.05
CA GLU A 274 -21.07 18.98 -9.49
C GLU A 274 -20.86 20.39 -8.88
N ILE A 275 -20.13 20.47 -7.76
CA ILE A 275 -19.86 21.72 -7.03
C ILE A 275 -18.34 21.78 -6.78
N PRO A 276 -17.55 22.19 -7.80
CA PRO A 276 -16.11 22.23 -7.68
C PRO A 276 -15.67 23.35 -6.74
N CYS A 277 -14.54 23.14 -6.06
CA CYS A 277 -13.95 24.18 -5.25
C CYS A 277 -13.41 25.34 -6.11
N PRO A 278 -13.38 26.57 -5.58
CA PRO A 278 -12.75 27.70 -6.24
C PRO A 278 -11.25 27.47 -6.49
N ASP A 279 -10.66 28.24 -7.41
CA ASP A 279 -9.23 28.19 -7.68
C ASP A 279 -8.41 28.42 -6.38
N GLY A 280 -7.39 27.57 -6.16
CA GLY A 280 -6.57 27.59 -4.94
C GLY A 280 -7.10 26.71 -3.80
N PHE A 281 -8.23 26.03 -4.03
CA PHE A 281 -8.81 25.06 -3.11
C PHE A 281 -8.91 23.68 -3.77
N ALA A 282 -8.83 22.64 -2.95
CA ALA A 282 -9.02 21.24 -3.32
C ALA A 282 -10.24 20.68 -2.59
N CYS A 283 -10.95 19.76 -3.24
CA CYS A 283 -12.14 19.12 -2.69
C CYS A 283 -11.72 17.83 -1.94
N CYS A 284 -11.67 17.89 -0.61
CA CYS A 284 -11.04 16.85 0.22
C CYS A 284 -11.97 16.42 1.37
N GLY A 285 -11.89 15.17 1.82
CA GLY A 285 -12.71 14.67 2.92
C GLY A 285 -12.62 13.15 3.09
N VAL A 286 -13.49 12.59 3.93
CA VAL A 286 -13.61 11.13 4.20
C VAL A 286 -15.08 10.75 4.24
N ASP A 287 -15.36 9.47 4.00
CA ASP A 287 -16.69 8.88 4.13
C ASP A 287 -17.79 9.54 3.28
N GLY A 288 -17.39 10.20 2.19
CA GLY A 288 -18.29 10.76 1.19
C GLY A 288 -18.73 12.20 1.44
N GLU A 289 -18.34 12.81 2.55
CA GLU A 289 -18.48 14.26 2.76
C GLU A 289 -17.17 14.96 2.42
N LEU A 290 -17.24 15.83 1.42
CA LEU A 290 -16.09 16.53 0.87
C LEU A 290 -16.25 18.02 1.08
N HIS A 291 -15.16 18.66 1.48
CA HIS A 291 -15.09 20.06 1.83
C HIS A 291 -13.98 20.77 1.06
N CYS A 292 -14.20 22.05 0.73
CA CYS A 292 -13.18 22.86 0.08
C CYS A 292 -12.11 23.31 1.06
N MET A 293 -10.89 22.84 0.82
CA MET A 293 -9.72 23.14 1.64
C MET A 293 -8.66 23.86 0.81
N THR A 294 -7.86 24.75 1.40
CA THR A 294 -6.73 25.33 0.65
C THR A 294 -5.77 24.21 0.25
N THR A 295 -5.14 24.32 -0.93
CA THR A 295 -4.21 23.27 -1.40
C THR A 295 -3.04 23.06 -0.43
N GLU A 296 -2.53 24.14 0.17
CA GLU A 296 -1.48 24.08 1.20
C GLU A 296 -1.91 23.26 2.41
N LEU A 297 -3.15 23.42 2.85
CA LEU A 297 -3.69 22.67 3.99
C LEU A 297 -3.98 21.21 3.63
N ALA A 298 -4.46 20.95 2.41
CA ALA A 298 -4.62 19.59 1.91
C ALA A 298 -3.29 18.82 1.91
N ASP A 299 -2.21 19.46 1.47
CA ASP A 299 -0.86 18.88 1.49
C ASP A 299 -0.37 18.66 2.94
N ALA A 300 -0.59 19.63 3.84
CA ALA A 300 -0.15 19.55 5.24
C ALA A 300 -0.93 18.52 6.08
N THR A 301 -2.19 18.28 5.75
CA THR A 301 -3.04 17.28 6.42
C THR A 301 -2.87 15.87 5.83
N GLY A 302 -2.23 15.73 4.66
CA GLY A 302 -2.17 14.47 3.92
C GLY A 302 -3.54 14.02 3.40
N ALA A 303 -4.51 14.93 3.31
CA ALA A 303 -5.86 14.60 2.88
C ALA A 303 -5.89 14.18 1.41
N ARG A 304 -6.69 13.17 1.09
CA ARG A 304 -6.97 12.80 -0.31
C ARG A 304 -8.07 13.70 -0.86
N CYS A 305 -7.83 14.24 -2.04
CA CYS A 305 -8.74 15.17 -2.72
C CYS A 305 -9.11 14.65 -4.11
N LEU A 306 -10.28 15.06 -4.61
CA LEU A 306 -10.78 14.72 -5.96
C LEU A 306 -10.02 15.42 -7.09
#